data_AF-A0A924YRA6-F1
#
_entry.id   AF-A0A924YRA6-F1
#
_cell.length_a   1.000
_cell.length_b   1.000
_cell.length_c   1.000
_cell.angle_alpha   90.00
_cell.angle_beta   90.00
_cell.angle_gamma   90.00
#
_symmetry.space_group_name_H-M   'P 1'
#
loop_
_entity.id
_entity.type
_entity.pdbx_description
1 polymer ?
#
loop_
_entity_poly.entity_id
_entity_poly.type
_entity_poly.pdbx_seq_one_letter_code
_entity_poly.pdbx_strand_id
1 'polypeptide(L)'
;MFNTWMIPRRLLVAMTLGVLAGCGESTPVEPARNQMVYFDTATKKPLVHDVEISFPAKHPTTGKPTLRPALYCPTCQQWYPVPPPDQINRIPGAGRCSKDKTLLTADGPQPTETTPAK
;
A
#
# COMPACT_ATOMS: atom_id res chain seq x y z
N MET A 1 -13.84 -30.02 -67.92
CA MET A 1 -15.01 -29.48 -67.21
C MET A 1 -14.75 -28.01 -66.91
N PHE A 2 -15.81 -27.18 -66.94
CA PHE A 2 -15.98 -25.88 -66.25
C PHE A 2 -15.19 -25.82 -64.90
N ASN A 3 -14.67 -24.74 -64.32
CA ASN A 3 -14.87 -23.27 -64.35
C ASN A 3 -13.65 -22.63 -63.60
N THR A 4 -13.40 -21.32 -63.41
CA THR A 4 -13.95 -20.03 -63.87
C THR A 4 -12.92 -18.92 -63.58
N TRP A 5 -12.61 -18.05 -64.55
CA TRP A 5 -12.09 -16.66 -64.43
C TRP A 5 -10.73 -16.42 -63.69
N MET A 6 -9.82 -15.55 -64.14
CA MET A 6 -9.88 -14.07 -64.16
C MET A 6 -10.31 -13.40 -62.84
N ILE A 7 -9.39 -12.72 -62.16
CA ILE A 7 -9.41 -11.26 -61.95
C ILE A 7 -8.11 -10.87 -61.21
N PRO A 8 -7.29 -9.96 -61.75
CA PRO A 8 -6.12 -9.41 -61.07
C PRO A 8 -6.51 -8.21 -60.18
N ARG A 9 -5.50 -7.44 -59.75
CA ARG A 9 -5.57 -6.01 -59.36
C ARG A 9 -5.75 -5.71 -57.86
N ARG A 10 -4.60 -5.40 -57.25
CA ARG A 10 -4.36 -4.31 -56.29
C ARG A 10 -5.41 -4.11 -55.17
N LEU A 11 -5.03 -4.44 -53.94
CA LEU A 11 -5.20 -3.46 -52.86
C LEU A 11 -4.13 -3.62 -51.77
N LEU A 12 -3.39 -2.53 -51.55
CA LEU A 12 -2.57 -2.30 -50.38
C LEU A 12 -3.48 -2.11 -49.16
N VAL A 13 -3.37 -2.96 -48.14
CA VAL A 13 -3.68 -2.58 -46.75
C VAL A 13 -2.65 -3.22 -45.81
N ALA A 14 -1.57 -2.49 -45.53
CA ALA A 14 -0.69 -2.81 -44.43
C ALA A 14 -1.41 -2.39 -43.13
N MET A 15 -2.06 -3.33 -42.44
CA MET A 15 -2.76 -3.06 -41.19
C MET A 15 -1.83 -3.25 -39.99
N THR A 16 -0.95 -2.26 -39.77
CA THR A 16 -0.14 -2.14 -38.56
C THR A 16 -1.04 -1.70 -37.39
N LEU A 17 -1.75 -2.63 -36.76
CA LEU A 17 -2.42 -2.37 -35.47
C LEU A 17 -1.40 -2.43 -34.33
N GLY A 18 -0.72 -1.32 -34.09
CA GLY A 18 0.00 -1.09 -32.84
C GLY A 18 -1.00 -0.93 -31.70
N VAL A 19 -1.25 -2.01 -30.94
CA VAL A 19 -2.06 -1.92 -29.71
C VAL A 19 -1.23 -1.25 -28.63
N LEU A 20 -1.52 0.04 -28.48
CA LEU A 20 -1.28 0.95 -27.36
C LEU A 20 -0.59 0.34 -26.13
N ALA A 21 0.54 0.96 -25.78
CA ALA A 21 1.27 0.72 -24.55
C ALA A 21 0.38 0.84 -23.31
N GLY A 22 0.03 -0.30 -22.73
CA GLY A 22 -0.36 -0.40 -21.32
C GLY A 22 0.89 -0.23 -20.44
N CYS A 23 1.45 0.98 -20.39
CA CYS A 23 2.41 1.33 -19.34
C CYS A 23 1.68 1.33 -18.00
N GLY A 24 1.60 0.16 -17.36
CA GLY A 24 1.40 0.07 -15.94
C GLY A 24 2.63 0.67 -15.26
N GLU A 25 2.61 1.98 -15.06
CA GLU A 25 3.63 2.72 -14.32
C GLU A 25 3.56 2.30 -12.85
N SER A 26 4.11 1.12 -12.62
CA SER A 26 4.52 0.63 -11.32
C SER A 26 5.74 1.45 -10.95
N THR A 27 5.50 2.69 -10.51
CA THR A 27 6.53 3.53 -9.90
C THR A 27 7.21 2.65 -8.86
N PRO A 28 8.53 2.40 -8.96
CA PRO A 28 9.24 1.69 -7.92
C PRO A 28 8.98 2.45 -6.64
N VAL A 29 8.31 1.80 -5.67
CA VAL A 29 8.15 2.34 -4.33
C VAL A 29 9.56 2.40 -3.76
N GLU A 30 10.23 3.53 -3.95
CA GLU A 30 11.55 3.74 -3.35
C GLU A 30 11.32 3.59 -1.85
N PRO A 31 11.97 2.61 -1.19
CA PRO A 31 11.79 2.43 0.24
C PRO A 31 12.39 3.68 0.89
N ALA A 32 11.51 4.60 1.31
CA ALA A 32 11.90 5.80 2.03
C ALA A 32 12.70 5.34 3.25
N ARG A 33 14.02 5.54 3.20
CA ARG A 33 15.01 4.64 3.85
C ARG A 33 15.01 4.70 5.38
N ASN A 34 14.11 5.49 5.96
CA ASN A 34 13.85 5.56 7.38
C ASN A 34 12.39 6.00 7.68
N GLN A 35 11.39 5.51 6.94
CA GLN A 35 9.96 5.78 7.19
C GLN A 35 9.18 4.51 7.55
N MET A 36 8.12 4.67 8.33
CA MET A 36 7.16 3.61 8.63
C MET A 36 5.73 4.13 8.74
N VAL A 37 4.76 3.21 8.75
CA VAL A 37 3.36 3.55 9.00
C VAL A 37 3.11 3.63 10.50
N TYR A 38 2.61 4.78 10.93
CA TYR A 38 2.08 5.03 12.25
C TYR A 38 0.56 4.97 12.25
N PHE A 39 -0.02 4.67 13.40
CA PHE A 39 -1.43 4.86 13.70
C PHE A 39 -1.57 6.06 14.64
N ASP A 40 -2.22 7.13 14.18
CA ASP A 40 -2.54 8.26 15.05
C ASP A 40 -3.68 7.89 15.99
N THR A 41 -3.38 7.85 17.29
CA THR A 41 -4.37 7.52 18.31
C THR A 41 -5.41 8.62 18.54
N ALA A 42 -5.19 9.85 18.05
CA ALA A 42 -6.18 10.92 18.09
C ALA A 42 -7.21 10.82 16.95
N THR A 43 -6.77 10.85 15.69
CA THR A 43 -7.66 10.79 14.50
C THR A 43 -8.12 9.37 14.13
N LYS A 44 -7.50 8.32 14.69
CA LYS A 44 -7.69 6.90 14.35
C LYS A 44 -7.32 6.54 12.91
N LYS A 45 -6.44 7.32 12.28
CA LYS A 45 -5.96 7.09 10.91
C LYS A 45 -4.52 6.60 10.87
N PRO A 46 -4.15 5.81 9.84
CA PRO A 46 -2.76 5.54 9.53
C PRO A 46 -2.09 6.74 8.83
N LEU A 47 -0.79 6.92 9.05
CA LEU A 47 0.04 8.00 8.52
C LEU A 47 1.46 7.47 8.25
N VAL A 48 2.07 7.79 7.10
CA VAL A 48 3.52 7.60 6.91
C VAL A 48 4.28 8.74 7.58
N HIS A 49 5.30 8.41 8.37
CA HIS A 49 6.24 9.40 8.92
C HIS A 49 7.62 8.76 9.12
N ASP A 50 8.63 9.56 9.43
CA ASP A 50 9.99 9.10 9.68
C ASP A 50 10.05 8.25 10.96
N VAL A 51 10.97 7.30 11.01
CA VAL A 51 11.14 6.38 12.15
C VAL A 51 11.71 7.14 13.33
N GLU A 52 10.91 7.22 14.38
CA GLU A 52 11.24 7.85 15.66
C GLU A 52 11.75 6.82 16.67
N ILE A 53 12.65 7.25 17.55
CA ILE A 53 13.23 6.39 18.59
C ILE A 53 12.43 6.40 19.91
N SER A 54 11.38 7.24 19.99
CA SER A 54 10.56 7.39 21.20
C SER A 54 9.07 7.34 20.86
N PHE A 55 8.29 6.63 21.67
CA PHE A 55 6.86 6.43 21.44
C PHE A 55 6.02 6.74 22.70
N PRO A 56 4.81 7.32 22.56
CA PRO A 56 4.20 7.75 21.31
C PRO A 56 4.90 8.97 20.68
N ALA A 57 5.15 8.88 19.38
CA ALA A 57 5.85 9.91 18.61
C ALA A 57 4.95 11.12 18.34
N LYS A 58 5.58 12.27 18.06
CA LYS A 58 4.86 13.52 17.80
C LYS A 58 4.23 13.49 16.41
N HIS A 59 2.95 13.85 16.33
CA HIS A 59 2.27 14.05 15.05
C HIS A 59 2.85 15.30 14.36
N PRO A 60 3.32 15.23 13.10
CA PRO A 60 4.05 16.32 12.45
C PRO A 60 3.26 17.63 12.40
N THR A 61 1.97 17.56 12.04
CA THR A 61 1.08 18.73 11.96
C THR A 61 0.68 19.35 13.32
N THR A 62 0.56 18.55 14.39
CA THR A 62 -0.03 19.03 15.67
C THR A 62 0.98 19.11 16.82
N GLY A 63 2.17 18.54 16.68
CA GLY A 63 3.20 18.44 17.72
C GLY A 63 2.85 17.52 18.90
N LYS A 64 1.64 16.95 18.95
CA LYS A 64 1.15 16.12 20.06
C LYS A 64 1.70 14.69 19.98
N PRO A 65 2.08 14.05 21.09
CA PRO A 65 2.62 12.69 21.11
C PRO A 65 1.49 11.65 20.98
N THR A 66 0.95 11.49 19.77
CA THR A 66 -0.24 10.64 19.50
C THR A 66 0.03 9.50 18.51
N LEU A 67 1.16 9.52 17.81
CA LEU A 67 1.53 8.50 16.84
C LEU A 67 2.11 7.26 17.55
N ARG A 68 1.65 6.06 17.17
CA ARG A 68 2.26 4.78 17.55
C ARG A 68 2.62 3.99 16.29
N PRO A 69 3.60 3.08 16.31
CA PRO A 69 3.84 2.18 15.18
C PRO A 69 2.56 1.42 14.83
N ALA A 70 2.32 1.15 13.54
CA ALA A 70 1.16 0.39 13.08
C ALA A 70 1.56 -0.98 12.53
N LEU A 71 0.61 -1.91 12.55
CA LEU A 71 0.67 -3.17 11.82
C LEU A 71 -0.57 -3.30 10.94
N TYR A 72 -0.41 -3.88 9.76
CA TYR A 72 -1.44 -4.12 8.78
C TYR A 72 -2.13 -5.47 9.04
N CYS A 73 -3.45 -5.52 8.87
CA CYS A 73 -4.18 -6.78 8.74
C CYS A 73 -4.49 -7.02 7.26
N PRO A 74 -3.95 -8.08 6.62
CA PRO A 74 -4.23 -8.36 5.21
C PRO A 74 -5.69 -8.78 4.96
N THR A 75 -6.36 -9.37 5.95
CA THR A 75 -7.78 -9.78 5.85
C THR A 75 -8.73 -8.60 5.95
N CYS A 76 -8.51 -7.70 6.91
CA CYS A 76 -9.31 -6.47 7.06
C CYS A 76 -8.92 -5.34 6.09
N GLN A 77 -7.78 -5.47 5.40
CA GLN A 77 -7.15 -4.42 4.60
C GLN A 77 -7.00 -3.09 5.35
N GLN A 78 -6.62 -3.16 6.63
CA GLN A 78 -6.59 -1.99 7.51
C GLN A 78 -5.37 -2.03 8.44
N TRP A 79 -4.82 -0.86 8.70
CA TRP A 79 -3.78 -0.63 9.71
C TRP A 79 -4.39 -0.53 11.12
N TYR A 80 -3.67 -1.06 12.10
CA TYR A 80 -3.99 -1.10 13.53
C TYR A 80 -2.77 -0.68 14.36
N PRO A 81 -2.92 -0.07 15.55
CA PRO A 81 -1.76 0.27 16.40
C PRO A 81 -1.07 -0.98 16.95
N VAL A 82 0.27 -0.95 17.04
CA VAL A 82 1.05 -1.96 17.77
C VAL A 82 0.58 -2.02 19.24
N PRO A 83 0.28 -3.22 19.78
CA PRO A 83 -0.04 -3.37 21.20
C PRO A 83 1.15 -2.99 22.09
N PRO A 84 0.94 -2.44 23.30
CA PRO A 84 2.01 -2.21 24.26
C PRO A 84 2.81 -3.50 24.56
N PRO A 85 4.13 -3.43 24.81
CA PRO A 85 4.96 -4.61 25.10
C PRO A 85 4.42 -5.49 26.26
N ASP A 86 3.89 -4.88 27.32
CA ASP A 86 3.21 -5.60 28.40
C ASP A 86 2.02 -6.44 27.92
N GLN A 87 1.25 -5.97 26.95
CA GLN A 87 0.15 -6.74 26.38
C GLN A 87 0.66 -7.86 25.49
N ILE A 88 1.73 -7.63 24.71
CA ILE A 88 2.37 -8.66 23.87
C ILE A 88 2.86 -9.83 24.74
N ASN A 89 3.47 -9.54 25.88
CA ASN A 89 4.02 -10.55 26.78
C ASN A 89 2.98 -11.27 27.65
N ARG A 90 1.83 -10.63 27.93
CA ARG A 90 0.81 -11.16 28.87
C ARG A 90 -0.44 -11.72 28.19
N ILE A 91 -0.75 -11.31 26.96
CA ILE A 91 -1.99 -11.66 26.26
C ILE A 91 -1.66 -12.53 25.04
N PRO A 92 -1.96 -13.85 25.09
CA PRO A 92 -1.79 -14.73 23.95
C PRO A 92 -2.50 -14.19 22.70
N GLY A 93 -1.74 -13.98 21.63
CA GLY A 93 -2.27 -13.46 20.36
C GLY A 93 -2.45 -11.94 20.29
N ALA A 94 -1.85 -11.14 21.17
CA ALA A 94 -1.88 -9.67 21.07
C ALA A 94 -1.46 -9.13 19.68
N GLY A 95 -0.51 -9.78 19.01
CA GLY A 95 -0.08 -9.46 17.64
C GLY A 95 -1.05 -9.89 16.52
N ARG A 96 -2.29 -10.27 16.86
CA ARG A 96 -3.33 -10.67 15.90
C ARG A 96 -4.44 -9.63 15.83
N CYS A 97 -5.06 -9.52 14.67
CA CYS A 97 -6.25 -8.71 14.46
C CYS A 97 -7.38 -9.12 15.42
N SER A 98 -8.01 -8.14 16.06
CA SER A 98 -9.06 -8.40 17.06
C SER A 98 -10.32 -9.01 16.45
N LYS A 99 -10.60 -8.74 15.16
CA LYS A 99 -11.80 -9.19 14.42
C LYS A 99 -11.67 -10.63 13.93
N ASP A 100 -10.65 -10.93 13.13
CA ASP A 100 -10.49 -12.19 12.36
C ASP A 100 -9.39 -13.13 12.91
N LYS A 101 -8.59 -12.66 13.89
CA LYS A 101 -7.45 -13.38 14.50
C LYS A 101 -6.28 -13.69 13.53
N THR A 102 -6.26 -13.09 12.34
CA THR A 102 -5.11 -13.10 11.43
C THR A 102 -3.90 -12.40 12.07
N LEU A 103 -2.69 -12.87 11.79
CA LEU A 103 -1.45 -12.23 12.24
C LEU A 103 -1.31 -10.85 11.59
N LEU A 104 -0.97 -9.83 12.39
CA LEU A 104 -0.70 -8.49 11.87
C LEU A 104 0.75 -8.38 11.37
N THR A 105 0.97 -7.70 10.25
CA THR A 105 2.29 -7.56 9.59
C THR A 105 2.82 -6.13 9.68
N ALA A 106 4.14 -5.95 9.69
CA ALA A 106 4.72 -4.61 9.54
C ALA A 106 4.56 -4.08 8.11
N ASP A 107 4.58 -4.99 7.14
CA ASP A 107 4.39 -4.72 5.72
C ASP A 107 2.90 -4.56 5.37
N GLY A 108 2.60 -3.58 4.51
CA GLY A 108 1.27 -3.29 4.01
C GLY A 108 1.29 -2.15 2.99
N PRO A 109 0.15 -1.85 2.34
CA PRO A 109 0.04 -0.71 1.42
C PRO A 109 0.25 0.60 2.17
N GLN A 110 0.99 1.54 1.56
CA GLN A 110 1.09 2.90 2.10
C GLN A 110 -0.31 3.49 2.25
N PRO A 111 -0.64 4.10 3.42
CA PRO A 111 -1.91 4.78 3.58
C PRO A 111 -1.98 5.99 2.63
N THR A 112 -3.17 6.24 2.08
CA THR A 112 -3.39 7.30 1.09
C THR A 112 -3.24 8.73 1.65
N GLU A 113 -3.20 8.89 2.97
CA GLU A 113 -2.93 10.16 3.65
C GLU A 113 -1.44 10.29 4.01
N THR A 114 -0.58 10.40 3.00
CA THR A 114 0.81 10.85 3.16
C THR A 114 0.81 12.33 3.53
N THR A 115 1.09 12.67 4.80
CA THR A 115 1.33 14.07 5.17
C THR A 115 2.66 14.50 4.56
N PRO A 116 2.73 15.62 3.82
CA PRO A 116 4.00 16.10 3.27
C PRO A 116 4.96 16.43 4.42
N ALA A 117 6.20 15.93 4.32
CA ALA A 117 7.30 16.38 5.16
C ALA A 117 7.54 17.89 4.94
N LYS A 118 7.96 18.60 5.99
CA LYS A 118 8.25 20.03 5.99
C LYS A 118 9.71 20.28 6.35
#